data_AF-A0A520HNL8-F1
#
_entry.id   AF-A0A520HNL8-F1
#
_cell.length_a   1.000
_cell.length_b   1.000
_cell.length_c   1.000
_cell.angle_alpha   90.00
_cell.angle_beta   90.00
_cell.angle_gamma   90.00
#
_symmetry.space_group_name_H-M   'P 1'
#
loop_
_entity.id
_entity.type
_entity.pdbx_description
1 polymer ?
#
loop_
_entity_poly.entity_id
_entity_poly.type
_entity_poly.pdbx_seq_one_letter_code
_entity_poly.pdbx_strand_id
1 'polypeptide(L)' 'TVSNRDADGGPGRPVPDGGVGYSCVAEVRMIETIRGGKPDTPFLKHGDAVSIWMDDDHGHAIFGRIEQTVSE' A
#
# COMPACT_ATOMS: atom_id res chain seq x y z
N THR A 1 14.65 -0.04 5.38
CA THR A 1 14.11 1.03 6.25
C THR A 1 12.61 0.98 6.14
N VAL A 2 11.88 1.27 7.22
CA VAL A 2 10.40 1.33 7.20
C VAL A 2 9.96 2.76 6.88
N SER A 3 9.07 2.93 5.91
CA SER A 3 8.54 4.21 5.43
C SER A 3 7.66 4.88 6.48
N ASN A 4 6.77 4.12 7.12
CA ASN A 4 5.84 4.61 8.13
C ASN A 4 5.92 3.77 9.42
N ARG A 5 6.49 4.35 10.48
CA ARG A 5 6.60 3.69 11.80
C ARG A 5 5.38 3.97 12.66
N ASP A 6 5.05 3.03 13.55
CA ASP A 6 4.08 3.26 14.61
C ASP A 6 4.62 4.27 15.65
N ALA A 7 3.74 4.81 16.49
CA ALA A 7 4.08 5.83 17.49
C ALA A 7 5.12 5.36 18.52
N ASP A 8 5.24 4.04 18.73
CA ASP A 8 6.24 3.38 19.58
C ASP A 8 7.57 3.12 18.85
N GLY A 9 7.69 3.52 17.59
CA GLY A 9 8.86 3.29 16.75
C GLY A 9 8.89 1.91 16.08
N GLY A 10 7.84 1.10 16.25
CA GLY A 10 7.67 -0.19 15.60
C GLY A 10 7.50 -0.09 14.08
N PRO A 11 7.48 -1.23 13.38
CA PRO A 11 7.47 -1.25 11.91
C PRO A 11 6.16 -0.78 11.26
N GLY A 12 5.17 -0.32 12.04
CA GLY A 12 3.87 0.09 11.53
C GLY A 12 2.87 -1.06 11.45
N ARG A 13 1.65 -0.72 11.02
CA ARG A 13 0.52 -1.64 10.83
C ARG A 13 -0.06 -1.54 9.41
N PRO A 14 -0.64 -2.61 8.88
CA PRO A 14 -1.51 -2.51 7.71
C PRO A 14 -2.62 -1.47 7.91
N VAL A 15 -3.07 -0.83 6.82
CA VAL A 15 -4.19 0.14 6.88
C VAL A 15 -5.46 -0.45 7.51
N PRO A 16 -5.86 -1.71 7.21
CA PRO A 16 -7.00 -2.35 7.88
C PRO A 16 -6.86 -2.44 9.41
N ASP A 17 -5.63 -2.44 9.92
CA ASP A 17 -5.30 -2.53 11.35
C ASP A 17 -5.01 -1.15 11.98
N GLY A 18 -5.38 -0.06 11.28
CA GLY A 18 -5.21 1.31 11.75
C GLY A 18 -3.83 1.92 11.49
N GLY A 19 -3.04 1.35 10.59
CA GLY A 19 -1.79 1.97 10.14
C GLY A 19 -1.98 3.01 9.03
N VAL A 20 -0.94 3.79 8.75
CA VAL A 20 -0.97 4.91 7.80
C VAL A 20 -0.52 4.54 6.37
N GLY A 21 -0.41 3.24 6.09
CA GLY A 21 0.02 2.70 4.79
C GLY A 21 1.54 2.53 4.67
N TYR A 22 1.98 2.04 3.52
CA TYR A 22 3.39 1.76 3.20
C TYR A 22 3.71 2.23 1.79
N SER A 23 4.98 2.56 1.53
CA SER A 23 5.40 3.03 0.21
C SER A 23 5.49 1.90 -0.82
N CYS A 24 5.62 0.64 -0.39
CA CYS A 24 5.64 -0.50 -1.32
C CYS A 24 4.95 -1.77 -0.79
N VAL A 25 4.43 -2.58 -1.72
CA VAL A 25 3.82 -3.89 -1.42
C VAL A 25 4.84 -4.87 -0.83
N ALA A 26 6.13 -4.74 -1.15
CA ALA A 26 7.17 -5.55 -0.54
C ALA A 26 7.33 -5.24 0.96
N GLU A 27 7.12 -4.00 1.37
CA GLU A 27 7.23 -3.56 2.75
C GLU A 27 6.10 -4.11 3.62
N VAL A 28 4.83 -4.01 3.18
CA VAL A 28 3.71 -4.60 3.94
C VAL A 28 3.91 -6.10 4.14
N ARG A 29 4.39 -6.81 3.11
CA ARG A 29 4.70 -8.24 3.18
C ARG A 29 5.81 -8.57 4.18
N MET A 30 6.84 -7.72 4.29
CA MET A 30 7.89 -7.87 5.30
C MET A 30 7.30 -7.77 6.70
N ILE A 31 6.39 -6.83 6.91
CA ILE A 31 5.79 -6.56 8.21
C ILE A 31 4.82 -7.66 8.61
N GLU A 32 4.01 -8.16 7.67
CA GLU A 32 3.20 -9.37 7.85
C GLU A 32 4.08 -10.56 8.25
N THR A 33 5.26 -10.71 7.63
CA THR A 33 6.20 -11.77 7.99
C THR A 33 6.76 -11.59 9.40
N ILE A 34 7.12 -10.37 9.82
CA ILE A 34 7.60 -10.07 11.17
C ILE A 34 6.52 -10.38 12.22
N ARG A 35 5.25 -10.04 11.93
CA ARG A 35 4.15 -10.12 12.92
C ARG A 35 3.46 -11.49 12.94
N GLY A 36 3.31 -12.12 11.78
CA GLY A 36 2.51 -13.34 11.57
C GLY A 36 3.30 -14.51 10.98
N GLY A 37 4.61 -14.36 10.76
CA GLY A 37 5.51 -15.42 10.29
C GLY A 37 5.48 -15.68 8.78
N LYS A 38 4.56 -15.05 8.03
CA LYS A 38 4.47 -15.16 6.57
C LYS A 38 3.84 -13.91 5.96
N PRO A 39 4.09 -13.62 4.67
CA PRO A 39 3.35 -12.59 3.95
C PRO A 39 1.97 -13.13 3.52
N ASP A 40 0.93 -12.35 3.76
CA ASP A 40 -0.45 -12.66 3.34
C ASP A 40 -0.84 -11.86 2.09
N THR A 41 -0.31 -10.63 1.94
CA THR A 41 -0.57 -9.79 0.77
C THR A 41 0.19 -10.31 -0.47
N PRO A 42 -0.48 -10.62 -1.59
CA PRO A 42 0.18 -11.04 -2.82
C PRO A 42 0.86 -9.85 -3.52
N PHE A 43 1.82 -10.14 -4.41
CA PHE A 43 2.25 -9.15 -5.41
C PHE A 43 1.19 -9.05 -6.51
N LEU A 44 1.26 -7.96 -7.27
CA LEU A 44 0.43 -7.79 -8.46
C LEU A 44 0.68 -8.92 -9.47
N LYS A 45 -0.37 -9.30 -10.17
CA LYS A 45 -0.39 -10.35 -11.19
C LYS A 45 -0.80 -9.75 -12.53
N HIS A 46 -0.50 -10.46 -13.61
CA HIS A 46 -0.98 -10.10 -14.94
C HIS A 46 -2.51 -9.95 -14.94
N GLY A 47 -3.00 -8.84 -15.51
CA GLY A 47 -4.41 -8.47 -15.53
C GLY A 47 -4.89 -7.65 -14.32
N ASP A 48 -4.09 -7.51 -13.25
CA ASP A 48 -4.45 -6.60 -12.15
C ASP A 48 -4.44 -5.15 -12.65
N ALA A 49 -5.37 -4.34 -12.14
CA ALA A 49 -5.45 -2.91 -12.44
C ALA A 49 -5.02 -2.09 -11.22
N VAL A 50 -4.14 -1.11 -11.45
CA VAL A 50 -3.71 -0.13 -10.45
C VAL A 50 -4.19 1.24 -10.88
N SER A 51 -4.85 1.96 -9.96
CA SER A 51 -5.24 3.34 -10.18
C SER A 51 -4.63 4.26 -9.12
N ILE A 52 -4.10 5.40 -9.56
CA ILE A 52 -3.58 6.45 -8.68
C ILE A 52 -4.23 7.77 -9.10
N TRP A 53 -4.80 8.48 -8.14
CA TRP A 53 -5.40 9.79 -8.34
C TRP A 53 -5.30 10.61 -7.06
N MET A 54 -5.63 11.90 -7.17
CA MET A 54 -5.72 12.83 -6.05
C MET A 54 -6.99 13.65 -6.23
N ASP A 55 -7.84 13.64 -5.21
CA ASP A 55 -9.07 14.43 -5.18
C ASP A 55 -8.82 15.81 -4.54
N ASP A 56 -9.56 16.83 -4.99
CA ASP A 56 -9.71 18.08 -4.24
C ASP A 56 -10.68 17.91 -3.06
N ASP A 57 -10.90 18.99 -2.31
CA ASP A 57 -11.85 19.05 -1.19
C ASP A 57 -13.32 18.81 -1.61
N HIS A 58 -13.62 18.79 -2.91
CA HIS A 58 -14.92 18.51 -3.48
C HIS A 58 -15.03 17.10 -4.09
N GLY A 59 -13.97 16.28 -4.02
CA GLY A 59 -13.94 14.92 -4.56
C GLY A 59 -13.65 14.83 -6.07
N HIS A 60 -13.12 15.88 -6.69
CA HIS A 60 -12.73 15.85 -8.09
C HIS A 60 -11.25 15.51 -8.27
N ALA A 61 -10.95 14.60 -9.20
CA ALA A 61 -9.59 14.20 -9.52
C ALA A 61 -8.82 15.35 -10.22
N ILE A 62 -8.03 16.12 -9.46
CA ILE A 62 -7.39 17.37 -9.94
C ILE A 62 -6.29 17.16 -10.97
N PHE A 63 -5.69 15.97 -11.02
CA PHE A 63 -4.66 15.60 -11.99
C PHE A 63 -5.14 14.52 -12.96
N GLY A 64 -6.45 14.23 -12.98
CA GLY A 64 -6.98 13.03 -13.60
C GLY A 64 -6.59 11.76 -12.82
N ARG A 65 -6.65 10.62 -13.51
CA ARG A 65 -6.41 9.30 -12.93
C ARG A 65 -5.37 8.56 -13.76
N ILE A 66 -4.29 8.12 -13.11
CA ILE A 66 -3.36 7.17 -13.70
C ILE A 66 -3.99 5.80 -13.54
N GLU A 67 -4.22 5.10 -14.64
CA GLU A 67 -4.80 3.75 -14.64
C GLU A 67 -3.92 2.83 -15.49
N GLN A 68 -3.41 1.78 -14.85
CA GLN A 68 -2.51 0.84 -15.50
C GLN A 68 -2.95 -0.59 -15.23
N THR A 69 -3.07 -1.38 -16.29
CA THR A 69 -3.20 -2.83 -16.19
C THR A 69 -1.82 -3.45 -16.22
N VAL A 70 -1.55 -4.40 -15.33
CA VAL A 70 -0.30 -5.15 -15.31
C VAL A 70 -0.29 -6.10 -16.52
N SER A 71 0.56 -5.80 -17.49
CA SER A 71 0.82 -6.63 -18.68
C SER A 71 2.24 -7.21 -18.64
N GLU A 72 2.61 -8.01 -19.66
CA GLU A 72 4.01 -8.34 -19.93
C GLU A 72 4.84 -7.13 -20.36
#